data_AF-A0A2V6T1X5-F1
#
_entry.id   AF-A0A2V6T1X5-F1
#
_cell.length_a   1.000
_cell.length_b   1.000
_cell.length_c   1.000
_cell.angle_alpha   90.00
_cell.angle_beta   90.00
_cell.angle_gamma   90.00
#
_symmetry.space_group_name_H-M   'P 1'
#
loop_
_entity.id
_entity.type
_entity.pdbx_description
1 polymer ?
#
loop_
_entity_poly.entity_id
_entity_poly.type
_entity_poly.pdbx_seq_one_letter_code
_entity_poly.pdbx_strand_id
1 'polypeptide(L)'
;MAPSPSRITGVAECVPILRNRGISWASACSVRGGGRERVTPTRLIRSPGGGVGQSFGRRSRGGRNREPGERERREEALMSQIRHVMALTAISLVVSVAAPASGQEAFSLRTIGRPETREGLHVAAAYLAFGVASEPPSGSRPPGPAIHLQVGIDAVDGNPYGFEAEDSIPYLRVPFTLVFTGTGWRREGILEPMVSRNGFHYGATVTVPGDGDYVLTIEVQPPQGLVRHTDPHTGVAAWWKPFPLSWGFRYTQPD
;
A
#
# COMPACT_ATOMS: atom_id res chain seq x y z
N MET A 1 -10.77 27.69 -36.60
CA MET A 1 -11.54 27.69 -35.34
C MET A 1 -11.27 26.35 -34.66
N ALA A 2 -10.30 26.30 -33.77
CA ALA A 2 -9.88 25.11 -33.03
C ALA A 2 -10.43 25.19 -31.60
N PRO A 3 -10.93 24.10 -31.00
CA PRO A 3 -11.47 24.17 -29.64
C PRO A 3 -10.33 24.22 -28.61
N SER A 4 -10.51 25.09 -27.61
CA SER A 4 -9.65 25.27 -26.44
C SER A 4 -9.73 24.04 -25.51
N PRO A 5 -8.62 23.58 -24.90
CA PRO A 5 -8.69 22.58 -23.86
C PRO A 5 -9.07 23.23 -22.51
N SER A 6 -10.24 22.83 -22.02
CA SER A 6 -10.77 23.19 -20.70
C SER A 6 -9.90 22.61 -19.59
N ARG A 7 -9.58 23.45 -18.58
CA ARG A 7 -8.94 23.04 -17.32
C ARG A 7 -9.75 21.93 -16.64
N ILE A 8 -9.10 20.81 -16.33
CA ILE A 8 -9.56 19.88 -15.31
C ILE A 8 -8.70 20.13 -14.07
N THR A 9 -9.27 20.84 -13.10
CA THR A 9 -8.76 20.91 -11.73
C THR A 9 -9.29 19.71 -10.97
N GLY A 10 -8.51 18.64 -10.89
CA GLY A 10 -8.73 17.52 -9.99
C GLY A 10 -7.52 17.37 -9.09
N VAL A 11 -7.67 17.69 -7.81
CA VAL A 11 -6.64 17.43 -6.81
C VAL A 11 -6.66 15.93 -6.53
N ALA A 12 -5.62 15.21 -6.93
CA ALA A 12 -5.45 13.82 -6.58
C ALA A 12 -5.01 13.74 -5.11
N GLU A 13 -5.89 13.30 -4.22
CA GLU A 13 -5.51 12.90 -2.86
C GLU A 13 -4.93 11.49 -2.90
N CYS A 14 -3.61 11.39 -2.74
CA CYS A 14 -2.91 10.13 -2.53
C CYS A 14 -3.06 9.73 -1.06
N VAL A 15 -3.83 8.67 -0.79
CA VAL A 15 -3.91 8.05 0.53
C VAL A 15 -3.00 6.81 0.54
N PRO A 16 -2.14 6.63 1.55
CA PRO A 16 -1.25 5.49 1.62
C PRO A 16 -1.99 4.18 1.90
N ILE A 17 -1.64 3.11 1.17
CA ILE A 17 -2.11 1.74 1.42
C ILE A 17 -0.89 0.90 1.78
N LEU A 18 -0.80 0.45 3.04
CA LEU A 18 0.19 -0.54 3.46
C LEU A 18 -0.10 -1.89 2.80
N ARG A 19 0.87 -2.45 2.07
CA ARG A 19 0.85 -3.88 1.69
C ARG A 19 2.10 -4.61 2.20
N ASN A 20 1.90 -5.91 2.39
CA ASN A 20 2.57 -6.78 3.35
C ASN A 20 4.02 -7.20 3.00
N ARG A 21 4.81 -6.38 2.31
CA ARG A 21 6.21 -6.69 1.92
C ARG A 21 7.14 -5.48 1.94
N GLY A 22 6.97 -4.62 2.94
CA GLY A 22 7.73 -3.38 3.07
C GLY A 22 7.19 -2.22 2.27
N ILE A 23 7.91 -1.10 2.32
CA ILE A 23 7.50 0.19 1.74
C ILE A 23 7.61 0.09 0.20
N SER A 24 6.68 -0.62 -0.45
CA SER A 24 6.50 -0.58 -1.90
C SER A 24 5.31 0.34 -2.21
N TRP A 25 5.58 1.44 -2.93
CA TRP A 25 4.58 2.40 -3.39
C TRP A 25 4.25 2.15 -4.86
N ALA A 26 3.48 1.11 -5.13
CA ALA A 26 2.91 0.92 -6.47
C ALA A 26 1.94 2.09 -6.79
N SER A 27 2.26 2.86 -7.84
CA SER A 27 1.41 3.93 -8.36
C SER A 27 0.17 3.35 -9.06
N ALA A 28 -0.93 3.16 -8.33
CA ALA A 28 -2.23 2.90 -8.93
C ALA A 28 -3.03 4.22 -9.08
N CYS A 29 -2.74 4.99 -10.13
CA CYS A 29 -3.68 6.01 -10.60
C CYS A 29 -4.90 5.33 -11.24
N SER A 30 -5.95 5.09 -10.46
CA SER A 30 -7.25 4.71 -11.01
C SER A 30 -7.99 5.97 -11.48
N VAL A 31 -7.93 6.24 -12.79
CA VAL A 31 -8.88 7.15 -13.42
C VAL A 31 -10.25 6.49 -13.38
N ARG A 32 -11.17 7.02 -12.57
CA ARG A 32 -12.60 6.69 -12.68
C ARG A 32 -13.15 7.28 -13.98
N GLY A 33 -12.95 6.57 -15.08
CA GLY A 33 -13.73 6.71 -16.31
C GLY A 33 -14.82 5.65 -16.30
N GLY A 34 -16.08 6.07 -16.20
CA GLY A 34 -17.23 5.17 -16.33
C GLY A 34 -17.34 4.62 -17.74
N GLY A 35 -17.40 3.30 -17.86
CA GLY A 35 -17.66 2.62 -19.13
C GLY A 35 -17.56 1.11 -18.97
N ARG A 36 -18.71 0.42 -18.87
CA ARG A 36 -18.80 -1.04 -18.93
C ARG A 36 -18.41 -1.49 -20.34
N GLU A 37 -17.21 -2.01 -20.51
CA GLU A 37 -16.86 -2.80 -21.69
C GLU A 37 -16.86 -4.29 -21.34
N ARG A 38 -17.78 -5.02 -21.97
CA ARG A 38 -17.92 -6.47 -21.88
C ARG A 38 -16.79 -7.09 -22.68
N VAL A 39 -15.83 -7.70 -22.00
CA VAL A 39 -14.87 -8.60 -22.65
C VAL A 39 -15.57 -9.93 -22.92
N THR A 40 -15.98 -10.12 -24.18
CA THR A 40 -16.38 -11.44 -24.72
C THR A 40 -15.13 -12.29 -24.93
N PRO A 41 -15.09 -13.55 -24.43
CA PRO A 41 -13.95 -14.43 -24.69
C PRO A 41 -13.95 -14.90 -26.15
N THR A 42 -12.80 -14.68 -26.80
CA THR A 42 -12.51 -15.10 -28.17
C THR A 42 -12.62 -16.62 -28.31
N ARG A 43 -13.32 -16.99 -29.37
CA ARG A 43 -13.61 -18.31 -29.91
C ARG A 43 -12.34 -19.16 -30.10
N LEU A 44 -12.21 -20.23 -29.31
CA LEU A 44 -11.28 -21.33 -29.56
C LEU A 44 -11.79 -22.17 -30.74
N ILE A 45 -11.00 -22.20 -31.82
CA ILE A 45 -11.23 -23.04 -32.99
C ILE A 45 -10.86 -24.49 -32.63
N ARG A 46 -11.82 -25.40 -32.69
CA ARG A 46 -11.61 -26.86 -32.69
C ARG A 46 -11.86 -27.41 -34.09
N SER A 47 -10.90 -28.19 -34.60
CA SER A 47 -11.02 -28.98 -35.83
C SER A 47 -11.94 -30.21 -35.63
N PRO A 48 -12.53 -30.76 -36.71
CA PRO A 48 -13.62 -31.72 -36.62
C PRO A 48 -13.16 -33.18 -36.64
N GLY A 49 -13.91 -34.07 -35.99
CA GLY A 49 -13.74 -35.51 -36.13
C GLY A 49 -14.74 -36.33 -35.32
N GLY A 50 -15.76 -36.86 -36.03
CA GLY A 50 -16.37 -38.19 -35.83
C GLY A 50 -17.29 -38.42 -34.61
N GLY A 51 -18.57 -38.75 -34.86
CA GLY A 51 -19.45 -39.29 -33.84
C GLY A 51 -20.91 -39.42 -34.28
N VAL A 52 -21.29 -40.63 -34.70
CA VAL A 52 -22.57 -41.04 -35.28
C VAL A 52 -23.75 -41.06 -34.29
N GLY A 53 -24.90 -40.53 -34.74
CA GLY A 53 -26.23 -41.17 -34.65
C GLY A 53 -26.98 -41.23 -33.31
N GLN A 54 -28.16 -40.60 -33.26
CA GLN A 54 -29.48 -41.28 -33.29
C GLN A 54 -30.62 -40.31 -32.94
N SER A 55 -31.81 -40.67 -33.38
CA SER A 55 -32.91 -39.80 -33.80
C SER A 55 -34.19 -39.93 -32.96
N PHE A 56 -35.09 -38.96 -33.18
CA PHE A 56 -36.56 -38.98 -33.03
C PHE A 56 -37.21 -38.81 -31.65
N GLY A 57 -38.20 -37.91 -31.63
CA GLY A 57 -39.23 -37.88 -30.59
C GLY A 57 -40.03 -36.58 -30.46
N ARG A 58 -40.70 -36.11 -31.52
CA ARG A 58 -41.68 -35.02 -31.43
C ARG A 58 -43.01 -35.57 -30.91
N ARG A 59 -43.59 -35.00 -29.84
CA ARG A 59 -45.04 -35.10 -29.60
C ARG A 59 -45.59 -33.83 -28.95
N SER A 60 -46.52 -33.22 -29.69
CA SER A 60 -47.45 -32.18 -29.27
C SER A 60 -48.73 -32.84 -28.76
N ARG A 61 -49.34 -32.30 -27.69
CA ARG A 61 -50.75 -31.89 -27.61
C ARG A 61 -51.24 -31.74 -26.17
N GLY A 62 -52.13 -30.76 -25.97
CA GLY A 62 -53.34 -30.98 -25.19
C GLY A 62 -53.51 -30.08 -23.98
N GLY A 63 -54.16 -28.94 -24.17
CA GLY A 63 -54.65 -28.10 -23.07
C GLY A 63 -55.75 -28.77 -22.24
N ARG A 64 -55.97 -28.22 -21.04
CA ARG A 64 -57.21 -28.35 -20.28
C ARG A 64 -57.45 -27.06 -19.50
N ASN A 65 -58.59 -26.43 -19.76
CA ASN A 65 -59.11 -25.27 -19.05
C ASN A 65 -59.19 -25.55 -17.55
N ARG A 66 -58.69 -24.65 -16.71
CA ARG A 66 -58.93 -24.61 -15.25
C ARG A 66 -59.63 -23.30 -14.90
N GLU A 67 -60.65 -23.41 -14.06
CA GLU A 67 -61.60 -22.34 -13.70
C GLU A 67 -60.96 -21.13 -13.00
N PRO A 68 -61.51 -19.91 -13.20
CA PRO A 68 -61.03 -18.68 -12.57
C PRO A 68 -61.56 -18.59 -11.13
N GLY A 69 -60.77 -19.05 -10.15
CA GLY A 69 -61.12 -18.91 -8.73
C GLY A 69 -60.17 -19.60 -7.76
N GLU A 70 -59.27 -20.46 -8.25
CA GLU A 70 -58.31 -21.18 -7.41
C GLU A 70 -57.01 -20.40 -7.17
N ARG A 71 -56.68 -19.44 -8.05
CA ARG A 71 -55.46 -18.62 -7.98
C ARG A 71 -55.57 -17.53 -6.92
N GLU A 72 -56.73 -16.88 -6.85
CA GLU A 72 -57.01 -15.76 -5.94
C GLU A 72 -57.07 -16.22 -4.47
N ARG A 73 -57.73 -17.37 -4.19
CA ARG A 73 -57.74 -17.97 -2.84
C ARG A 73 -56.36 -18.45 -2.36
N ARG A 74 -55.48 -18.86 -3.28
CA ARG A 74 -54.09 -19.22 -2.95
C ARG A 74 -53.22 -17.99 -2.66
N GLU A 75 -53.48 -16.88 -3.34
CA GLU A 75 -52.76 -15.62 -3.12
C GLU A 75 -53.15 -14.96 -1.78
N GLU A 76 -54.42 -15.01 -1.39
CA GLU A 76 -54.87 -14.51 -0.07
C GLU A 76 -54.30 -15.34 1.10
N ALA A 77 -54.24 -16.67 0.95
CA ALA A 77 -53.66 -17.55 1.97
C ALA A 77 -52.14 -17.36 2.11
N LEU A 78 -51.42 -17.12 1.02
CA LEU A 78 -49.98 -16.83 1.02
C LEU A 78 -49.68 -15.48 1.70
N MET A 79 -50.49 -14.46 1.39
CA MET A 79 -50.31 -13.11 1.94
C MET A 79 -50.67 -13.03 3.44
N SER A 80 -51.57 -13.89 3.92
CA SER A 80 -51.88 -14.03 5.35
C SER A 80 -50.73 -14.68 6.14
N GLN A 81 -50.04 -15.67 5.54
CA GLN A 81 -48.88 -16.33 6.16
C GLN A 81 -47.64 -15.41 6.20
N ILE A 82 -47.45 -14.55 5.19
CA ILE A 82 -46.34 -13.58 5.16
C ILE A 82 -46.52 -12.48 6.22
N ARG A 83 -47.75 -12.07 6.52
CA ARG A 83 -48.05 -11.06 7.55
C ARG A 83 -47.71 -11.51 8.97
N HIS A 84 -47.80 -12.81 9.27
CA HIS A 84 -47.49 -13.35 10.60
C HIS A 84 -45.98 -13.56 10.82
N VAL A 85 -45.22 -13.89 9.76
CA VAL A 85 -43.75 -14.05 9.85
C VAL A 85 -43.04 -12.70 10.02
N MET A 86 -43.58 -11.63 9.44
CA MET A 86 -43.02 -10.28 9.56
C MET A 86 -43.34 -9.57 10.88
N ALA A 87 -44.29 -10.07 11.67
CA ALA A 87 -44.67 -9.50 12.97
C ALA A 87 -43.90 -10.10 14.18
N LEU A 88 -43.15 -11.20 13.98
CA LEU A 88 -42.43 -11.92 15.05
C LEU A 88 -40.90 -11.73 15.02
N THR A 89 -40.36 -10.90 14.13
CA THR A 89 -38.91 -10.55 14.08
C THR A 89 -38.62 -9.15 14.64
N ALA A 90 -39.54 -8.61 15.42
CA ALA A 90 -39.33 -7.40 16.23
C ALA A 90 -39.23 -7.82 17.71
N ILE A 91 -38.03 -8.23 18.13
CA ILE A 91 -37.44 -8.16 19.49
C ILE A 91 -36.19 -9.04 19.42
N SER A 92 -35.06 -8.43 19.01
CA SER A 92 -33.75 -8.93 19.37
C SER A 92 -32.93 -7.71 19.77
N LEU A 93 -33.00 -7.40 21.07
CA LEU A 93 -32.22 -6.36 21.71
C LEU A 93 -30.74 -6.76 21.68
N VAL A 94 -30.00 -6.29 20.68
CA VAL A 94 -28.54 -6.38 20.68
C VAL A 94 -28.04 -5.26 21.57
N VAL A 95 -27.70 -5.58 22.83
CA VAL A 95 -26.83 -4.74 23.65
C VAL A 95 -25.43 -4.85 23.05
N SER A 96 -25.08 -3.91 22.16
CA SER A 96 -23.69 -3.69 21.77
C SER A 96 -22.97 -3.08 22.96
N VAL A 97 -22.31 -3.93 23.76
CA VAL A 97 -21.25 -3.46 24.65
C VAL A 97 -20.12 -3.03 23.73
N ALA A 98 -20.02 -1.72 23.48
CA ALA A 98 -18.82 -1.15 22.90
C ALA A 98 -17.72 -1.34 23.95
N ALA A 99 -16.94 -2.41 23.81
CA ALA A 99 -15.65 -2.49 24.46
C ALA A 99 -14.85 -1.29 23.98
N PRO A 100 -14.28 -0.45 24.87
CA PRO A 100 -13.30 0.51 24.41
C PRO A 100 -12.19 -0.30 23.75
N ALA A 101 -11.95 -0.03 22.47
CA ALA A 101 -10.71 -0.43 21.83
C ALA A 101 -9.62 0.34 22.59
N SER A 102 -9.05 -0.28 23.62
CA SER A 102 -7.85 0.22 24.27
C SER A 102 -6.80 0.34 23.17
N GLY A 103 -6.32 1.58 22.99
CA GLY A 103 -5.45 1.99 21.90
C GLY A 103 -4.26 1.07 21.72
N GLN A 104 -4.25 0.33 20.61
CA GLN A 104 -3.02 -0.22 20.06
C GLN A 104 -2.51 0.75 18.99
N GLU A 105 -2.01 1.91 19.40
CA GLU A 105 -1.26 2.80 18.50
C GLU A 105 0.27 2.60 18.66
N ALA A 106 0.73 1.37 18.92
CA ALA A 106 2.11 1.12 19.34
C ALA A 106 3.06 0.56 18.25
N PHE A 107 2.62 0.38 17.01
CA PHE A 107 3.48 -0.15 15.92
C PHE A 107 3.36 0.60 14.58
N SER A 108 2.66 1.74 14.57
CA SER A 108 2.45 2.51 13.34
C SER A 108 3.72 3.24 12.95
N LEU A 109 4.28 2.88 11.80
CA LEU A 109 5.34 3.63 11.15
C LEU A 109 4.80 5.00 10.72
N ARG A 110 5.35 6.09 11.24
CA ARG A 110 4.92 7.46 10.96
C ARG A 110 5.84 8.08 9.91
N THR A 111 5.29 8.63 8.84
CA THR A 111 6.09 9.20 7.74
C THR A 111 6.79 10.50 8.15
N ILE A 112 7.97 10.73 7.60
CA ILE A 112 8.75 11.96 7.74
C ILE A 112 8.72 12.67 6.39
N GLY A 113 8.07 13.83 6.34
CA GLY A 113 7.95 14.59 5.10
C GLY A 113 7.24 13.83 3.98
N ARG A 114 7.52 14.24 2.74
CA ARG A 114 7.04 13.57 1.52
C ARG A 114 8.19 12.77 0.91
N PRO A 115 7.91 11.59 0.33
CA PRO A 115 8.92 10.88 -0.45
C PRO A 115 9.46 11.74 -1.59
N GLU A 116 10.72 11.52 -1.93
CA GLU A 116 11.41 12.21 -3.02
C GLU A 116 11.88 11.21 -4.07
N THR A 117 12.04 11.67 -5.31
CA THR A 117 12.58 10.84 -6.39
C THR A 117 13.71 11.57 -7.08
N ARG A 118 14.90 10.95 -7.06
CA ARG A 118 16.14 11.57 -7.53
C ARG A 118 17.16 10.50 -7.92
N GLU A 119 17.95 10.75 -8.97
CA GLU A 119 18.96 9.81 -9.48
C GLU A 119 18.43 8.39 -9.81
N GLY A 120 17.15 8.25 -10.20
CA GLY A 120 16.54 6.93 -10.43
C GLY A 120 16.15 6.18 -9.16
N LEU A 121 16.09 6.87 -8.03
CA LEU A 121 15.76 6.31 -6.72
C LEU A 121 14.51 6.98 -6.15
N HIS A 122 13.65 6.18 -5.54
CA HIS A 122 12.57 6.63 -4.67
C HIS A 122 13.04 6.56 -3.21
N VAL A 123 12.99 7.68 -2.49
CA VAL A 123 13.48 7.78 -1.11
C VAL A 123 12.34 8.22 -0.21
N ALA A 124 12.03 7.40 0.79
CA ALA A 124 10.97 7.66 1.76
C ALA A 124 11.51 7.53 3.19
N ALA A 125 11.28 8.55 4.02
CA ALA A 125 11.68 8.55 5.42
C ALA A 125 10.48 8.34 6.34
N ALA A 126 10.71 7.65 7.45
CA ALA A 126 9.72 7.39 8.47
C ALA A 126 10.37 7.14 9.85
N TYR A 127 9.56 7.06 10.90
CA TYR A 127 10.02 6.65 12.22
C TYR A 127 9.01 5.78 12.96
N LEU A 128 9.53 4.96 13.87
CA LEU A 128 8.76 4.36 14.96
C LEU A 128 8.99 5.20 16.22
N ALA A 129 7.95 5.43 17.01
CA ALA A 129 8.01 6.24 18.23
C ALA A 129 8.59 5.47 19.45
N PHE A 130 9.41 4.46 19.18
CA PHE A 130 10.12 3.66 20.16
C PHE A 130 11.45 3.17 19.56
N GLY A 131 12.41 2.82 20.42
CA GLY A 131 13.64 2.17 19.99
C GLY A 131 13.44 0.67 19.70
N VAL A 132 14.05 0.20 18.61
CA VAL A 132 14.03 -1.22 18.23
C VAL A 132 15.25 -1.96 18.81
N ALA A 133 15.09 -3.25 19.08
CA ALA A 133 16.22 -4.15 19.33
C ALA A 133 16.70 -4.75 18.00
N SER A 134 18.01 -4.92 17.84
CA SER A 134 18.62 -5.51 16.65
C SER A 134 19.71 -6.51 17.02
N GLU A 135 20.05 -7.40 16.09
CA GLU A 135 21.18 -8.31 16.19
C GLU A 135 22.05 -8.19 14.92
N PRO A 136 23.35 -7.86 15.04
CA PRO A 136 24.01 -7.45 16.27
C PRO A 136 23.37 -6.17 16.87
N PRO A 137 23.54 -5.92 18.19
CA PRO A 137 23.01 -4.71 18.80
C PRO A 137 23.53 -3.45 18.11
N SER A 138 22.61 -2.64 17.58
CA SER A 138 22.89 -1.33 16.98
C SER A 138 22.76 -0.26 18.07
N GLY A 139 23.90 0.11 18.64
CA GLY A 139 23.95 1.05 19.76
C GLY A 139 23.31 0.53 21.06
N SER A 140 23.45 1.32 22.12
CA SER A 140 22.77 1.09 23.40
C SER A 140 21.37 1.68 23.36
N ARG A 141 20.34 1.00 23.87
CA ARG A 141 19.02 1.60 24.15
C ARG A 141 19.17 2.57 25.34
N PRO A 142 19.26 3.89 25.13
CA PRO A 142 19.51 4.82 26.23
C PRO A 142 18.20 5.03 27.00
N PRO A 143 18.25 5.40 28.29
CA PRO A 143 17.07 5.85 29.01
C PRO A 143 16.50 7.13 28.36
N GLY A 144 15.17 7.24 28.30
CA GLY A 144 14.46 8.40 27.74
C GLY A 144 13.68 8.10 26.44
N PRO A 145 12.97 9.09 25.89
CA PRO A 145 12.24 8.94 24.64
C PRO A 145 13.18 8.64 23.49
N ALA A 146 12.85 7.61 22.71
CA ALA A 146 13.63 7.19 21.56
C ALA A 146 12.74 6.98 20.36
N ILE A 147 13.24 7.38 19.20
CA ILE A 147 12.66 7.06 17.90
C ILE A 147 13.59 6.14 17.15
N HIS A 148 13.03 5.25 16.33
CA HIS A 148 13.79 4.50 15.36
C HIS A 148 13.52 5.09 13.97
N LEU A 149 14.52 5.78 13.43
CA LEU A 149 14.50 6.33 12.08
C LEU A 149 14.61 5.21 11.06
N GLN A 150 13.82 5.27 9.99
CA GLN A 150 13.88 4.35 8.85
C GLN A 150 13.84 5.13 7.54
N VAL A 151 14.67 4.73 6.60
CA VAL A 151 14.69 5.24 5.23
C VAL A 151 14.66 4.07 4.27
N GLY A 152 13.59 4.01 3.46
CA GLY A 152 13.51 3.16 2.28
C GLY A 152 14.14 3.87 1.09
N ILE A 153 14.97 3.16 0.34
CA ILE A 153 15.64 3.66 -0.87
C ILE A 153 15.48 2.57 -1.91
N ASP A 154 14.56 2.78 -2.84
CA ASP A 154 14.14 1.77 -3.80
C ASP A 154 14.37 2.28 -5.23
N ALA A 155 14.66 1.37 -6.15
CA ALA A 155 14.77 1.68 -7.57
C ALA A 155 13.42 2.12 -8.14
N VAL A 156 13.43 3.13 -9.00
CA VAL A 156 12.27 3.46 -9.84
C VAL A 156 12.24 2.62 -11.11
N ASP A 157 11.13 2.65 -11.83
CA ASP A 157 11.03 2.03 -13.15
C ASP A 157 12.09 2.57 -14.13
N GLY A 158 12.75 1.67 -14.86
CA GLY A 158 13.86 2.01 -15.74
C GLY A 158 15.14 2.47 -15.02
N ASN A 159 15.39 2.03 -13.78
CA ASN A 159 16.58 2.39 -13.03
C ASN A 159 17.88 2.11 -13.85
N PRO A 160 18.77 3.09 -14.01
CA PRO A 160 19.91 2.98 -14.92
C PRO A 160 21.06 2.12 -14.39
N TYR A 161 20.94 1.62 -13.15
CA TYR A 161 22.00 0.87 -12.48
C TYR A 161 21.77 -0.64 -12.43
N GLY A 162 20.74 -1.13 -13.14
CA GLY A 162 20.47 -2.56 -13.26
C GLY A 162 19.64 -3.17 -12.13
N PHE A 163 18.96 -2.33 -11.35
CA PHE A 163 17.95 -2.77 -10.37
C PHE A 163 16.56 -2.76 -11.01
N GLU A 164 15.72 -3.71 -10.63
CA GLU A 164 14.32 -3.72 -11.08
C GLU A 164 13.52 -2.69 -10.30
N ALA A 165 12.37 -2.27 -10.84
CA ALA A 165 11.49 -1.33 -10.16
C ALA A 165 11.08 -1.87 -8.78
N GLU A 166 11.11 -1.00 -7.76
CA GLU A 166 10.79 -1.30 -6.36
C GLU A 166 11.82 -2.18 -5.62
N ASP A 167 12.93 -2.57 -6.25
CA ASP A 167 14.03 -3.22 -5.54
C ASP A 167 14.67 -2.23 -4.56
N SER A 168 14.79 -2.63 -3.29
CA SER A 168 15.56 -1.87 -2.32
C SER A 168 17.04 -1.90 -2.65
N ILE A 169 17.67 -0.71 -2.67
CA ILE A 169 19.07 -0.56 -3.04
C ILE A 169 19.97 -0.94 -1.87
N PRO A 170 20.81 -1.97 -2.00
CA PRO A 170 21.71 -2.41 -0.94
C PRO A 170 23.06 -1.67 -0.99
N TYR A 171 23.91 -1.93 0.02
CA TYR A 171 25.30 -1.45 0.10
C TYR A 171 25.49 0.08 0.12
N LEU A 172 24.43 0.87 0.26
CA LEU A 172 24.53 2.31 0.44
C LEU A 172 25.17 2.65 1.79
N ARG A 173 25.83 3.82 1.81
CA ARG A 173 26.17 4.51 3.05
C ARG A 173 25.27 5.73 3.18
N VAL A 174 24.55 5.84 4.29
CA VAL A 174 23.53 6.89 4.47
C VAL A 174 23.78 7.67 5.76
N PRO A 175 24.68 8.68 5.75
CA PRO A 175 24.84 9.59 6.88
C PRO A 175 23.54 10.35 7.15
N PHE A 176 23.28 10.66 8.42
CA PHE A 176 22.16 11.49 8.82
C PHE A 176 22.54 12.56 9.83
N THR A 177 21.74 13.61 9.85
CA THR A 177 21.66 14.64 10.87
C THR A 177 20.21 14.81 11.28
N LEU A 178 19.92 14.71 12.58
CA LEU A 178 18.63 15.04 13.17
C LEU A 178 18.79 16.28 14.05
N VAL A 179 17.94 17.29 13.84
CA VAL A 179 17.95 18.54 14.61
C VAL A 179 16.59 18.74 15.27
N PHE A 180 16.55 19.02 16.56
CA PHE A 180 15.37 19.51 17.27
C PHE A 180 15.32 21.04 17.17
N THR A 181 14.28 21.58 16.53
CA THR A 181 14.24 23.01 16.18
C THR A 181 14.06 23.92 17.39
N GLY A 182 13.44 23.42 18.47
CA GLY A 182 13.16 24.21 19.67
C GLY A 182 14.40 24.66 20.44
N THR A 183 15.48 23.87 20.42
CA THR A 183 16.73 24.19 21.16
C THR A 183 17.99 24.13 20.29
N GLY A 184 17.89 23.66 19.05
CA GLY A 184 19.05 23.38 18.20
C GLY A 184 19.81 22.11 18.58
N TRP A 185 19.27 21.27 19.49
CA TRP A 185 19.85 19.96 19.78
C TRP A 185 20.05 19.17 18.48
N ARG A 186 21.20 18.50 18.35
CA ARG A 186 21.61 17.83 17.13
C ARG A 186 22.14 16.43 17.44
N ARG A 187 21.80 15.47 16.59
CA ARG A 187 22.39 14.15 16.54
C ARG A 187 22.84 13.83 15.13
N GLU A 188 24.03 13.27 15.00
CA GLU A 188 24.57 12.77 13.74
C GLU A 188 24.90 11.28 13.84
N GLY A 189 24.95 10.61 12.69
CA GLY A 189 25.32 9.21 12.61
C GLY A 189 25.22 8.67 11.18
N ILE A 190 25.22 7.35 11.08
CA ILE A 190 24.99 6.62 9.83
C ILE A 190 23.75 5.75 10.06
N LEU A 191 22.83 5.75 9.11
CA LEU A 191 21.74 4.79 9.08
C LEU A 191 22.29 3.44 8.60
N GLU A 192 22.14 2.43 9.44
CA GLU A 192 22.65 1.09 9.21
C GLU A 192 21.67 0.27 8.36
N PRO A 193 22.14 -0.65 7.50
CA PRO A 193 21.25 -1.55 6.79
C PRO A 193 20.58 -2.50 7.78
N MET A 194 19.25 -2.59 7.73
CA MET A 194 18.43 -3.38 8.64
C MET A 194 17.31 -4.10 7.88
N VAL A 195 16.83 -5.20 8.46
CA VAL A 195 15.65 -5.91 7.98
C VAL A 195 14.62 -6.02 9.10
N SER A 196 13.35 -5.83 8.76
CA SER A 196 12.23 -6.03 9.67
C SER A 196 11.12 -6.86 9.01
N ARG A 197 10.00 -7.06 9.71
CA ARG A 197 8.78 -7.62 9.10
C ARG A 197 8.28 -6.81 7.91
N ASN A 198 8.63 -5.52 7.86
CA ASN A 198 8.29 -4.59 6.78
C ASN A 198 9.46 -4.47 5.78
N GLY A 199 10.30 -5.49 5.62
CA GLY A 199 11.36 -5.50 4.61
C GLY A 199 12.65 -4.76 5.01
N PHE A 200 13.53 -4.63 4.02
CA PHE A 200 14.83 -3.98 4.13
C PHE A 200 14.69 -2.46 4.20
N HIS A 201 15.54 -1.80 4.99
CA HIS A 201 15.62 -0.34 5.10
C HIS A 201 16.96 0.06 5.71
N TYR A 202 17.28 1.36 5.66
CA TYR A 202 18.37 1.95 6.44
C TYR A 202 17.80 2.60 7.70
N GLY A 203 18.35 2.30 8.87
CA GLY A 203 17.78 2.79 10.13
C GLY A 203 18.78 3.10 11.23
N ALA A 204 18.31 3.85 12.22
CA ALA A 204 19.06 4.13 13.45
C ALA A 204 18.10 4.46 14.60
N THR A 205 18.36 3.93 15.78
CA THR A 205 17.67 4.32 17.00
C THR A 205 18.34 5.54 17.62
N VAL A 206 17.56 6.58 17.91
CA VAL A 206 18.04 7.85 18.46
C VAL A 206 17.20 8.24 19.67
N THR A 207 17.85 8.51 20.80
CA THR A 207 17.21 9.20 21.94
C THR A 207 17.05 10.68 21.61
N VAL A 208 15.84 11.20 21.79
CA VAL A 208 15.47 12.57 21.44
C VAL A 208 15.13 13.39 22.69
N PRO A 209 15.19 14.74 22.63
CA PRO A 209 14.84 15.59 23.77
C PRO A 209 13.38 15.50 24.25
N GLY A 210 12.45 15.10 23.39
CA GLY A 210 11.02 15.03 23.68
C GLY A 210 10.18 15.59 22.54
N ASP A 211 8.95 15.98 22.84
CA ASP A 211 7.98 16.44 21.84
C ASP A 211 8.40 17.73 21.12
N GLY A 212 8.04 17.83 19.84
CA GLY A 212 8.15 19.04 19.05
C GLY A 212 8.65 18.77 17.64
N ASP A 213 9.19 19.81 17.01
CA ASP A 213 9.52 19.79 15.60
C ASP A 213 11.00 19.44 15.37
N TYR A 214 11.23 18.57 14.40
CA TYR A 214 12.53 18.04 14.04
C TYR A 214 12.80 18.22 12.56
N VAL A 215 14.06 18.34 12.20
CA VAL A 215 14.54 18.28 10.82
C VAL A 215 15.50 17.10 10.67
N LEU A 216 15.14 16.15 9.81
CA LEU A 216 16.01 15.05 9.39
C LEU A 216 16.66 15.43 8.06
N THR A 217 17.98 15.39 8.00
CA THR A 217 18.76 15.47 6.76
C THR A 217 19.54 14.19 6.59
N ILE A 218 19.49 13.60 5.40
CA ILE A 218 20.31 12.43 5.03
C ILE A 218 21.15 12.76 3.80
N GLU A 219 22.22 12.00 3.60
CA GLU A 219 22.98 12.00 2.36
C GLU A 219 22.97 10.59 1.75
N VAL A 220 22.42 10.45 0.54
CA VAL A 220 22.36 9.17 -0.17
C VAL A 220 23.65 8.99 -0.96
N GLN A 221 24.63 8.30 -0.38
CA GLN A 221 25.89 7.97 -1.06
C GLN A 221 25.70 6.71 -1.92
N PRO A 222 26.41 6.58 -3.06
CA PRO A 222 26.30 5.41 -3.92
C PRO A 222 26.76 4.11 -3.20
N PRO A 223 26.42 2.93 -3.76
CA PRO A 223 26.81 1.65 -3.19
C PRO A 223 28.32 1.53 -2.95
N GLN A 224 28.71 1.01 -1.77
CA GLN A 224 30.09 0.76 -1.38
C GLN A 224 30.39 -0.74 -1.45
N GLY A 225 31.41 -1.12 -2.22
CA GLY A 225 31.80 -2.53 -2.40
C GLY A 225 30.92 -3.31 -3.37
N LEU A 226 29.84 -2.72 -3.89
CA LEU A 226 29.05 -3.30 -4.99
C LEU A 226 29.72 -3.01 -6.33
N VAL A 227 30.26 -4.07 -6.95
CA VAL A 227 30.92 -3.98 -8.26
C VAL A 227 29.86 -3.98 -9.35
N ARG A 228 29.99 -3.06 -10.31
CA ARG A 228 29.12 -2.97 -11.50
C ARG A 228 29.85 -3.46 -12.75
N HIS A 229 29.13 -4.05 -13.68
CA HIS A 229 29.65 -4.31 -15.01
C HIS A 229 29.84 -2.99 -15.77
N THR A 230 30.88 -2.90 -16.60
CA THR A 230 31.23 -1.68 -17.34
C THR A 230 31.53 -1.92 -18.81
N ASP A 231 31.43 -3.17 -19.27
CA ASP A 231 31.63 -3.52 -20.68
C ASP A 231 30.43 -3.09 -21.54
N PRO A 232 30.58 -2.98 -22.86
CA PRO A 232 29.49 -2.52 -23.74
C PRO A 232 28.29 -3.46 -23.84
N HIS A 233 28.41 -4.73 -23.44
CA HIS A 233 27.35 -5.74 -23.63
C HIS A 233 26.49 -5.91 -22.38
N THR A 234 27.08 -5.78 -21.20
CA THR A 234 26.40 -6.04 -19.92
C THR A 234 26.54 -4.91 -18.90
N GLY A 235 27.20 -3.81 -19.28
CA GLY A 235 27.45 -2.69 -18.39
C GLY A 235 26.20 -1.90 -18.02
N VAL A 236 26.24 -1.34 -16.81
CA VAL A 236 25.24 -0.38 -16.30
C VAL A 236 25.85 1.01 -16.15
N ALA A 237 25.01 2.02 -15.94
CA ALA A 237 25.47 3.40 -15.77
C ALA A 237 26.47 3.55 -14.60
N ALA A 238 27.28 4.61 -14.64
CA ALA A 238 28.10 4.98 -13.50
C ALA A 238 27.22 5.40 -12.32
N TRP A 239 27.63 5.04 -11.10
CA TRP A 239 26.94 5.44 -9.87
C TRP A 239 26.78 6.95 -9.75
N TRP A 240 25.70 7.38 -9.10
CA TRP A 240 25.42 8.79 -8.83
C TRP A 240 26.45 9.41 -7.86
N LYS A 241 26.55 10.73 -7.89
CA LYS A 241 27.26 11.49 -6.83
C LYS A 241 26.37 11.59 -5.60
N PRO A 242 26.94 11.59 -4.37
CA PRO A 242 26.16 11.80 -3.15
C PRO A 242 25.23 13.00 -3.24
N PHE A 243 23.99 12.87 -2.79
CA PHE A 243 23.04 13.97 -2.75
C PHE A 243 22.30 14.02 -1.40
N PRO A 244 22.05 15.23 -0.87
CA PRO A 244 21.30 15.40 0.37
C PRO A 244 19.79 15.42 0.11
N LEU A 245 19.02 14.98 1.10
CA LEU A 245 17.58 15.18 1.22
C LEU A 245 17.25 15.64 2.64
N SER A 246 16.23 16.49 2.81
CA SER A 246 15.91 17.10 4.11
C SER A 246 14.41 17.27 4.30
N TRP A 247 13.91 16.86 5.46
CA TRP A 247 12.50 16.89 5.80
C TRP A 247 12.26 17.40 7.23
N GLY A 248 11.25 18.25 7.36
CA GLY A 248 10.68 18.58 8.67
C GLY A 248 9.58 17.59 9.07
N PHE A 249 9.52 17.24 10.35
CA PHE A 249 8.41 16.48 10.92
C PHE A 249 8.19 16.85 12.39
N ARG A 250 6.98 16.58 12.89
CA ARG A 250 6.65 16.75 14.30
C ARG A 250 6.64 15.39 14.99
N TYR A 251 7.37 15.27 16.08
CA TYR A 251 7.34 14.11 16.97
C TYR A 251 6.50 14.43 18.21
N THR A 252 5.66 13.48 18.58
CA THR A 252 4.94 13.44 19.85
C THR A 252 5.13 12.06 20.46
N GLN A 253 5.51 12.03 21.72
CA GLN A 253 5.63 10.80 22.48
C GLN A 253 4.25 10.13 22.56
N PRO A 254 4.15 8.81 22.33
CA PRO A 254 2.91 8.08 22.58
C PRO A 254 2.52 8.17 24.06
N ASP A 255 1.22 8.29 24.33
CA ASP A 255 0.63 8.27 25.68
C ASP A 255 0.85 6.92 26.41
#